data_AF-A0A1M5X1L0-F1
#
_entry.id   AF-A0A1M5X1L0-F1
#
_cell.length_a   1.000
_cell.length_b   1.000
_cell.length_c   1.000
_cell.angle_alpha   90.00
_cell.angle_beta   90.00
_cell.angle_gamma   90.00
#
_symmetry.space_group_name_H-M   'P 1'
#
loop_
_entity.id
_entity.type
_entity.pdbx_description
1 polymer ?
#
loop_
_entity_poly.entity_id
_entity_poly.type
_entity_poly.pdbx_seq_one_letter_code
_entity_poly.pdbx_strand_id
1 'polypeptide(L)'
;MLCKLNHAVKAVSDVCCTSSNAINVVNNMEGDKIIFVPDRNLGSYVSEKVKDKEVILWNGFCWVHNDVDKDRLDKLIEENKKTKRI
;
A
#
# COMPACT_ATOMS: atom_id res chain seq x y z
N MET A 1 4.07 2.01 11.17
CA MET A 1 2.71 1.66 10.68
C MET A 1 2.72 0.35 9.93
N LEU A 2 1.74 -0.54 10.17
CA LEU A 2 1.71 -1.89 9.60
C LEU A 2 0.44 -2.25 8.84
N CYS A 3 0.57 -2.89 7.67
CA CYS A 3 -0.54 -3.56 6.97
C CYS A 3 -0.40 -5.09 7.05
N LYS A 4 -1.35 -5.78 7.71
CA LYS A 4 -1.50 -7.25 7.77
C LYS A 4 -0.22 -8.09 8.05
N LEU A 5 0.35 -7.98 9.25
CA LEU A 5 1.47 -8.83 9.71
C LEU A 5 1.09 -9.81 10.83
N ASN A 6 2.00 -10.72 11.17
CA ASN A 6 1.94 -11.60 12.34
C ASN A 6 1.80 -10.81 13.66
N HIS A 7 1.21 -11.43 14.69
CA HIS A 7 0.91 -10.77 15.98
C HIS A 7 2.14 -10.17 16.66
N ALA A 8 3.31 -10.80 16.54
CA ALA A 8 4.55 -10.29 17.12
C ALA A 8 4.92 -8.90 16.59
N VAL A 9 4.79 -8.68 15.27
CA VAL A 9 5.14 -7.40 14.67
C VAL A 9 4.08 -6.34 14.98
N LYS A 10 2.81 -6.75 15.10
CA LYS A 10 1.75 -5.86 15.61
C LYS A 10 2.00 -5.36 17.02
N ALA A 11 2.59 -6.19 17.89
CA ALA A 11 2.85 -5.82 19.29
C ALA A 11 3.91 -4.71 19.44
N VAL A 12 4.79 -4.54 18.46
CA VAL A 12 5.90 -3.56 18.49
C VAL A 12 5.65 -2.37 17.56
N SER A 13 4.42 -2.17 17.10
CA SER A 13 4.08 -1.10 16.15
C SER A 13 3.04 -0.14 16.71
N ASP A 14 3.19 1.13 16.35
CA ASP A 14 2.33 2.20 16.86
C ASP A 14 0.89 2.09 16.34
N VAL A 15 0.73 1.72 15.06
CA VAL A 15 -0.59 1.61 14.45
C VAL A 15 -0.63 0.55 13.34
N CYS A 16 -1.78 -0.11 13.23
CA CYS A 16 -2.12 -1.03 12.16
C CYS A 16 -3.14 -0.42 11.20
N CYS A 17 -3.07 -0.79 9.93
CA CYS A 17 -3.97 -0.34 8.88
C CYS A 17 -4.30 -1.44 7.87
N THR A 18 -5.27 -1.16 7.01
CA THR A 18 -5.65 -1.94 5.84
C THR A 18 -5.45 -1.07 4.59
N SER A 19 -5.45 -1.69 3.40
CA SER A 19 -5.37 -0.97 2.13
C SER A 19 -6.46 0.10 1.98
N SER A 20 -7.63 -0.11 2.59
CA SER A 20 -8.76 0.82 2.54
C SER A 20 -8.63 2.06 3.43
N ASN A 21 -7.85 2.01 4.51
CA ASN A 21 -7.75 3.12 5.47
C ASN A 21 -6.33 3.70 5.63
N ALA A 22 -5.33 3.13 4.94
CA ALA A 22 -3.92 3.51 5.13
C ALA A 22 -3.66 5.00 4.94
N ILE A 23 -4.28 5.64 3.93
CA ILE A 23 -4.12 7.10 3.71
C ILE A 23 -4.64 7.89 4.91
N ASN A 24 -5.85 7.58 5.39
CA ASN A 24 -6.46 8.29 6.52
C ASN A 24 -5.63 8.08 7.79
N VAL A 25 -5.16 6.87 8.05
CA VAL A 25 -4.33 6.58 9.22
C VAL A 25 -2.99 7.31 9.15
N VAL A 26 -2.32 7.34 7.98
CA VAL A 26 -1.07 8.11 7.81
C VAL A 26 -1.29 9.60 8.05
N ASN A 27 -2.33 10.19 7.47
CA ASN A 27 -2.60 11.62 7.60
C ASN A 27 -2.86 12.05 9.05
N ASN A 28 -3.44 11.18 9.87
CA ASN A 28 -3.77 11.48 11.27
C ASN A 28 -2.65 11.10 12.26
N MET A 29 -1.56 10.48 11.81
CA MET A 29 -0.43 10.18 12.71
C MET A 29 0.39 11.43 13.03
N GLU A 30 0.91 11.48 14.24
CA GLU A 30 1.88 12.49 14.65
C GLU A 30 3.26 12.18 14.06
N GLY A 31 4.03 13.22 13.78
CA GLY A 31 5.38 13.13 13.22
C GLY A 31 5.47 13.15 11.70
N ASP A 32 6.61 13.58 11.20
CA ASP A 32 6.84 13.86 9.79
C ASP A 32 7.44 12.67 9.04
N LYS A 33 7.92 11.64 9.77
CA LYS A 33 8.54 10.44 9.21
C LYS A 33 7.82 9.18 9.68
N ILE A 34 7.42 8.33 8.74
CA ILE A 34 6.69 7.10 9.03
C ILE A 34 7.40 5.92 8.37
N ILE A 35 7.70 4.90 9.16
CA ILE A 35 8.13 3.61 8.63
C ILE A 35 6.87 2.82 8.27
N PHE A 36 6.75 2.44 6.99
CA PHE A 36 5.63 1.69 6.45
C PHE A 36 6.09 0.30 6.01
N VAL A 37 5.54 -0.73 6.66
CA VAL A 37 5.87 -2.12 6.39
C VAL A 37 4.59 -2.99 6.36
N PRO A 38 4.59 -4.16 5.74
CA PRO A 38 5.67 -4.76 4.94
C PRO A 38 5.61 -4.36 3.47
N ASP A 39 4.49 -3.83 2.98
CA ASP A 39 4.20 -3.71 1.55
C ASP A 39 4.65 -2.36 0.98
N ARG A 40 5.71 -2.37 0.18
CA ARG A 40 6.24 -1.19 -0.50
C ARG A 40 5.28 -0.61 -1.52
N ASN A 41 4.46 -1.42 -2.20
CA ASN A 41 3.57 -0.93 -3.25
C ASN A 41 2.43 -0.12 -2.64
N LEU A 42 1.82 -0.64 -1.55
CA LEU A 42 0.84 0.12 -0.78
C LEU A 42 1.48 1.36 -0.15
N GLY A 43 2.67 1.22 0.42
CA GLY A 43 3.37 2.35 1.03
C GLY A 43 3.73 3.44 0.03
N SER A 44 4.17 3.10 -1.19
CA SER A 44 4.39 4.04 -2.28
C SER A 44 3.10 4.76 -2.66
N TYR A 45 2.00 4.02 -2.82
CA TYR A 45 0.69 4.62 -3.09
C TYR A 45 0.28 5.60 -1.99
N VAL A 46 0.51 5.26 -0.72
CA VAL A 46 0.22 6.17 0.40
C VAL A 46 1.15 7.39 0.35
N SER A 47 2.45 7.20 0.11
CA SER A 47 3.43 8.28 -0.02
C SER A 47 3.08 9.29 -1.11
N GLU A 48 2.47 8.86 -2.20
CA GLU A 48 2.01 9.75 -3.29
C GLU A 48 0.76 10.56 -2.91
N LYS A 49 -0.03 10.10 -1.93
CA LYS A 49 -1.30 10.73 -1.53
C LYS A 49 -1.16 11.64 -0.31
N VAL A 50 -0.12 11.45 0.49
CA VAL A 50 0.16 12.26 1.68
C VAL A 50 1.19 13.32 1.32
N LYS A 51 0.94 14.57 1.72
CA LYS A 51 1.75 15.72 1.27
C LYS A 51 2.87 16.07 2.23
N ASP A 52 2.61 15.92 3.53
CA ASP A 52 3.44 16.50 4.60
C ASP A 52 4.14 15.42 5.43
N LYS A 53 4.34 14.22 4.87
CA LYS A 53 4.93 13.09 5.58
C LYS A 53 5.88 12.30 4.69
N GLU A 54 7.09 12.07 5.17
CA GLU A 54 8.08 11.19 4.57
C GLU A 54 7.76 9.73 4.93
N VAL A 55 7.42 8.93 3.92
CA VAL A 55 7.09 7.51 4.11
C VAL A 55 8.32 6.67 3.75
N ILE A 56 8.96 6.09 4.75
CA ILE A 56 10.09 5.17 4.61
C ILE A 56 9.56 3.76 4.35
N LEU A 57 9.89 3.21 3.19
CA LEU A 57 9.35 1.94 2.72
C LEU A 57 10.29 0.78 3.04
N TRP A 58 9.74 -0.26 3.67
CA TRP A 58 10.43 -1.54 3.75
C TRP A 58 10.30 -2.31 2.43
N ASN A 59 11.36 -3.03 2.03
CA ASN A 59 11.40 -3.74 0.75
C ASN A 59 10.65 -5.09 0.78
N GLY A 60 9.41 -5.10 1.27
CA GLY A 60 8.50 -6.22 1.17
C GLY A 60 7.38 -5.95 0.15
N PHE A 61 6.74 -7.01 -0.33
CA PHE A 61 5.65 -6.90 -1.30
C PHE A 61 4.80 -8.18 -1.28
N CYS A 62 3.56 -8.08 -1.74
CA CYS A 62 2.74 -9.25 -1.99
C CYS A 62 3.07 -9.84 -3.37
N TRP A 63 3.62 -11.05 -3.41
CA TRP A 63 3.99 -11.75 -4.65
C TRP A 63 2.81 -11.89 -5.62
N VAL A 64 1.61 -12.18 -5.11
CA VAL A 64 0.38 -12.29 -5.94
C VAL A 64 0.06 -10.98 -6.66
N HIS A 65 0.18 -9.84 -5.98
CA HIS A 65 -0.08 -8.54 -6.62
C HIS A 65 1.07 -8.09 -7.52
N ASN A 66 2.29 -8.60 -7.30
CA ASN A 66 3.44 -8.31 -8.15
C ASN A 66 3.44 -9.13 -9.44
N ASP A 67 2.66 -10.22 -9.50
CA ASP A 67 2.47 -11.06 -10.68
C ASP A 67 1.39 -10.51 -11.64
N VAL A 68 0.73 -9.40 -11.28
CA VAL A 68 -0.26 -8.75 -12.13
C VAL A 68 0.45 -8.03 -13.29
N ASP A 69 0.37 -8.65 -14.47
CA ASP A 69 0.91 -8.09 -15.71
C ASP A 69 -0.01 -7.01 -16.30
N LYS A 70 0.56 -5.83 -16.51
CA LYS A 70 -0.12 -4.68 -17.11
C LYS A 70 -0.47 -4.94 -18.58
N ASP A 71 0.42 -5.57 -19.35
CA ASP A 71 0.20 -5.79 -20.78
C ASP A 71 -0.95 -6.77 -21.00
N ARG A 72 -1.04 -7.79 -20.14
CA ARG A 72 -2.18 -8.71 -20.12
C ARG A 72 -3.48 -7.99 -19.76
N LEU A 73 -3.45 -7.07 -18.79
CA LEU A 73 -4.63 -6.30 -18.41
C LEU A 73 -5.10 -5.38 -19.53
N ASP A 74 -4.18 -4.68 -20.19
CA ASP A 74 -4.50 -3.73 -21.26
C ASP A 74 -5.15 -4.46 -22.46
N LYS A 75 -4.65 -5.65 -22.83
CA LYS A 75 -5.29 -6.51 -23.85
C LYS A 75 -6.72 -6.91 -23.49
N LEU A 76 -6.96 -7.32 -22.24
CA LEU A 76 -8.30 -7.71 -21.79
C LEU A 76 -9.30 -6.56 -21.82
N ILE A 77 -8.84 -5.32 -21.57
CA ILE A 77 -9.66 -4.10 -21.67
C ILE A 77 -9.99 -3.79 -23.13
N GLU A 78 -9.02 -3.93 -24.05
CA GLU A 78 -9.24 -3.75 -25.49
C GLU A 78 -10.25 -4.76 -26.06
N GLU A 79 -10.10 -6.04 -25.68
CA GLU A 79 -11.00 -7.13 -26.08
C GLU A 79 -12.42 -6.94 -25.54
N ASN A 80 -12.56 -6.34 -24.34
CA ASN A 80 -13.84 -6.14 -23.69
C ASN A 80 -14.04 -4.67 -23.31
N LYS A 81 -14.50 -3.85 -24.27
CA LYS A 81 -14.73 -2.39 -24.12
C LYS A 81 -15.69 -1.97 -23.00
N LYS A 82 -16.43 -2.90 -22.39
CA LYS A 82 -17.30 -2.65 -21.23
C LYS A 82 -16.59 -2.86 -19.88
N THR A 83 -15.38 -3.42 -19.89
CA THR A 83 -14.60 -3.72 -18.69
C THR A 83 -13.95 -2.46 -18.13
N LYS A 84 -13.98 -2.31 -16.81
CA LYS A 84 -13.39 -1.17 -16.09
C LYS A 84 -12.30 -1.66 -15.15
N ARG A 85 -11.15 -0.97 -15.14
CA ARG A 85 -10.08 -1.17 -14.15
C ARG A 85 -10.51 -0.60 -12.79
N ILE A 86 -10.21 -1.33 -11.73
CA ILE A 86 -10.49 -0.98 -10.32
C ILE A 86 -9.20 -0.65 -9.60
#